data_AF-A0A4Y4CTG4-F1
#
_entry.id   AF-A0A4Y4CTG4-F1
#
_cell.length_a   1.000
_cell.length_b   1.000
_cell.length_c   1.000
_cell.angle_alpha   90.00
_cell.angle_beta   90.00
_cell.angle_gamma   90.00
#
_symmetry.space_group_name_H-M   'P 1'
#
loop_
_entity.id
_entity.type
_entity.pdbx_description
1 polymer ?
#
loop_
_entity_poly.entity_id
_entity_poly.type
_entity_poly.pdbx_seq_one_letter_code
_entity_poly.pdbx_strand_id
1 'polypeptide(L)'
;MAKNYYLPRDDSGKAQLLEHLARRLPAYAETLEVSAADIASLQADAEAFRHAIASTDSIQANARQWTAYKNLQRDGGVRVNPRPQLPHLPVPARDVAPGIVPRLIALVSRLKTAHQYNEAIGHDLQIIGPEQRVTPDDWKPVLDTRSVAGQPVIKWPKGDADAIEIWADRDDGQGFRLATITSGTDYTDTSTRPASGAVWKYKAIYRLRDTQVGEWSGEVNVAVGG
;
A
#
# COMPACT_ATOMS: atom_id res chain seq x y z
N MET A 1 -1.72 14.94 11.59
CA MET A 1 -2.28 13.70 11.01
C MET A 1 -1.16 12.97 10.27
N ALA A 2 -1.18 11.64 10.20
CA ALA A 2 -0.18 10.90 9.44
C ALA A 2 -0.32 11.24 7.94
N LYS A 3 0.80 11.43 7.24
CA LYS A 3 0.82 11.67 5.79
C LYS A 3 1.31 10.40 5.11
N ASN A 4 0.70 10.04 3.98
CA ASN A 4 1.20 8.95 3.16
C ASN A 4 2.63 9.22 2.69
N TYR A 5 3.37 8.15 2.40
CA TYR A 5 4.67 8.29 1.74
C TYR A 5 4.47 8.92 0.34
N TYR A 6 5.29 9.92 0.00
CA TYR A 6 5.10 10.74 -1.19
C TYR A 6 5.45 10.01 -2.50
N LEU A 7 6.29 8.97 -2.44
CA LEU A 7 6.77 8.26 -3.62
C LEU A 7 5.74 7.22 -4.09
N PRO A 8 5.28 7.28 -5.35
CA PRO A 8 4.38 6.27 -5.91
C PRO A 8 5.01 4.87 -5.98
N ARG A 9 4.16 3.83 -5.93
CA ARG A 9 4.59 2.43 -5.91
C ARG A 9 4.90 1.88 -7.30
N ASP A 10 4.11 2.24 -8.31
CA ASP A 10 4.34 1.85 -9.70
C ASP A 10 5.30 2.79 -10.43
N ASP A 11 5.80 2.37 -11.59
CA ASP A 11 6.82 3.13 -12.33
C ASP A 11 6.24 4.34 -13.06
N SER A 12 4.98 4.27 -13.49
CA SER A 12 4.30 5.39 -14.15
C SER A 12 4.17 6.59 -13.19
N GLY A 13 3.74 6.33 -11.96
CA GLY A 13 3.65 7.33 -10.91
C GLY A 13 5.02 7.88 -10.52
N LYS A 14 6.05 7.04 -10.39
CA LYS A 14 7.43 7.53 -10.13
C LYS A 14 7.93 8.45 -11.26
N ALA A 15 7.65 8.10 -12.52
CA ALA A 15 8.01 8.93 -13.67
C ALA A 15 7.23 10.26 -13.69
N GLN A 16 5.94 10.24 -13.35
CA GLN A 16 5.14 11.47 -13.23
C GLN A 16 5.69 12.40 -12.14
N LEU A 17 6.06 11.85 -10.98
CA LEU A 17 6.68 12.62 -9.91
C LEU A 17 8.02 13.24 -10.34
N LEU A 18 8.88 12.47 -11.03
CA LEU A 18 10.15 12.95 -11.57
C LEU A 18 9.95 14.11 -12.54
N GLU A 19 9.04 13.98 -13.50
CA GLU A 19 8.72 15.04 -14.47
C GLU A 19 8.15 16.29 -13.81
N HIS A 20 7.29 16.11 -12.81
CA HIS A 20 6.73 17.21 -12.05
C HIS A 20 7.81 17.98 -11.29
N LEU A 21 8.69 17.27 -10.58
CA LEU A 21 9.83 17.86 -9.89
C LEU A 21 10.81 18.54 -10.86
N ALA A 22 11.14 17.90 -11.99
CA ALA A 22 12.01 18.45 -13.02
C ALA A 22 11.49 19.79 -13.59
N ARG A 23 10.17 19.95 -13.64
CA ARG A 23 9.50 21.18 -14.10
C ARG A 23 9.39 22.25 -13.02
N ARG A 24 9.10 21.85 -11.77
CA ARG A 24 8.77 22.79 -10.67
C ARG A 24 9.97 23.21 -9.82
N LEU A 25 10.93 22.31 -9.60
CA LEU A 25 12.11 22.60 -8.76
C LEU A 25 12.92 23.83 -9.20
N PRO A 26 13.09 24.15 -10.51
CA PRO A 26 13.80 25.36 -10.93
C PRO A 26 13.24 26.66 -10.34
N ALA A 27 11.92 26.74 -10.11
CA ALA A 27 11.29 27.92 -9.52
C ALA A 27 11.68 28.15 -8.04
N TYR A 28 12.20 27.12 -7.38
CA TYR A 28 12.65 27.16 -5.99
C TYR A 28 14.16 26.97 -5.85
N ALA A 29 14.92 27.00 -6.96
CA ALA A 29 16.34 26.69 -6.97
C ALA A 29 17.14 27.60 -6.03
N GLU A 30 16.91 28.91 -6.10
CA GLU A 30 17.56 29.88 -5.22
C GLU A 30 17.10 29.71 -3.77
N THR A 31 15.79 29.57 -3.54
CA THR A 31 15.20 29.43 -2.21
C THR A 31 15.69 28.19 -1.48
N LEU A 32 15.86 27.07 -2.18
CA LEU A 32 16.26 25.78 -1.62
C LEU A 32 17.75 25.48 -1.82
N GLU A 33 18.54 26.46 -2.31
CA GLU A 33 19.98 26.34 -2.55
C GLU A 33 20.35 25.14 -3.44
N VAL A 34 19.53 24.87 -4.46
CA VAL A 34 19.72 23.74 -5.39
C VAL A 34 20.61 24.17 -6.54
N SER A 35 21.67 23.41 -6.79
CA SER A 35 22.59 23.71 -7.88
C SER A 35 21.97 23.50 -9.26
N ALA A 36 22.43 24.26 -10.26
CA ALA A 36 22.04 24.03 -11.66
C ALA A 36 22.38 22.61 -12.15
N ALA A 37 23.44 22.00 -11.60
CA ALA A 37 23.82 20.64 -11.91
C ALA A 37 22.82 19.61 -11.36
N ASP A 38 22.31 19.82 -10.14
CA ASP A 38 21.26 18.97 -9.56
C ASP A 38 19.97 19.05 -10.38
N ILE A 39 19.59 20.25 -10.83
CA ILE A 39 18.42 20.47 -11.69
C ILE A 39 18.58 19.76 -13.04
N ALA A 40 19.73 19.94 -13.70
CA ALA A 40 20.01 19.30 -14.98
C ALA A 40 20.03 17.77 -14.85
N SER A 41 20.57 17.25 -13.75
CA SER A 41 20.57 15.82 -13.44
C SER A 41 19.14 15.28 -13.25
N LEU A 42 18.30 15.99 -12.49
CA LEU A 42 16.89 15.62 -12.29
C LEU A 42 16.09 15.63 -13.62
N GLN A 43 16.33 16.61 -14.49
CA GLN A 43 15.69 16.70 -15.80
C GLN A 43 16.11 15.53 -16.71
N ALA A 44 17.40 15.22 -16.76
CA ALA A 44 17.90 14.06 -17.52
C ALA A 44 17.33 12.74 -16.96
N ASP A 45 17.26 12.60 -15.63
CA ASP A 45 16.68 11.44 -14.96
C ASP A 45 15.20 11.25 -15.33
N ALA A 46 14.41 12.33 -15.36
CA ALA A 46 13.00 12.29 -15.75
C ALA A 46 12.82 11.85 -17.21
N GLU A 47 13.61 12.42 -18.14
CA GLU A 47 13.58 12.08 -19.56
C GLU A 47 13.99 10.62 -19.80
N ALA A 48 15.09 10.19 -19.20
CA ALA A 48 15.61 8.84 -19.34
C ALA A 48 14.64 7.79 -18.80
N PHE A 49 14.04 8.03 -17.63
CA PHE A 49 13.10 7.07 -17.06
C PHE A 49 11.80 6.98 -17.87
N ARG A 50 11.28 8.12 -18.36
CA ARG A 50 10.10 8.11 -19.23
C ARG A 50 10.38 7.42 -20.56
N HIS A 51 11.55 7.65 -21.16
CA HIS A 51 11.99 6.98 -22.37
C HIS A 51 12.06 5.45 -22.20
N ALA A 52 12.63 4.99 -21.09
CA ALA A 52 12.71 3.56 -20.78
C ALA A 52 11.34 2.91 -20.68
N ILE A 53 10.40 3.52 -19.93
CA ILE A 53 9.02 3.04 -19.79
C ILE A 53 8.34 2.96 -21.17
N ALA A 54 8.36 4.05 -21.93
CA ALA A 54 7.72 4.10 -23.25
C ALA A 54 8.32 3.08 -24.24
N SER A 55 9.64 2.86 -24.18
CA SER A 55 10.30 1.84 -24.99
C SER A 55 9.88 0.43 -24.58
N THR A 56 9.83 0.13 -23.28
CA THR A 56 9.35 -1.15 -22.77
C THR A 56 7.91 -1.42 -23.18
N ASP A 57 7.02 -0.43 -23.04
CA ASP A 57 5.60 -0.58 -23.41
C ASP A 57 5.43 -0.87 -24.91
N SER A 58 6.13 -0.13 -25.77
CA SER A 58 6.12 -0.34 -27.23
C SER A 58 6.64 -1.73 -27.61
N ILE A 59 7.71 -2.20 -26.96
CA ILE A 59 8.29 -3.52 -27.21
C ILE A 59 7.35 -4.64 -26.74
N GLN A 60 6.74 -4.50 -25.55
CA GLN A 60 5.79 -5.48 -25.04
C GLN A 60 4.53 -5.58 -25.91
N ALA A 61 4.01 -4.44 -26.35
CA ALA A 61 2.87 -4.41 -27.28
C ALA A 61 3.21 -5.15 -28.59
N ASN A 62 4.40 -4.90 -29.14
CA ASN A 62 4.86 -5.56 -30.35
C ASN A 62 5.08 -7.07 -30.16
N ALA A 63 5.64 -7.49 -29.03
CA ALA A 63 5.83 -8.91 -28.70
C ALA A 63 4.49 -9.67 -28.68
N ARG A 64 3.41 -9.04 -28.16
CA ARG A 64 2.05 -9.60 -28.19
C ARG A 64 1.52 -9.74 -29.63
N GLN A 65 1.76 -8.75 -30.48
CA GLN A 65 1.40 -8.82 -31.91
C GLN A 65 2.12 -9.96 -32.63
N TRP A 66 3.43 -10.11 -32.41
CA TRP A 66 4.21 -11.23 -32.95
C TRP A 66 3.73 -12.59 -32.43
N THR A 67 3.31 -12.65 -31.17
CA THR A 67 2.75 -13.87 -30.58
C THR A 67 1.42 -14.25 -31.22
N ALA A 68 0.52 -13.28 -31.43
CA ALA A 68 -0.73 -13.51 -32.14
C ALA A 68 -0.49 -13.94 -33.60
N TYR A 69 0.45 -13.28 -34.29
CA TYR A 69 0.80 -13.57 -35.67
C TYR A 69 1.38 -14.98 -35.83
N LYS A 70 2.36 -15.38 -35.02
CA LYS A 70 2.97 -16.73 -35.12
C LYS A 70 1.97 -17.84 -34.79
N ASN A 71 1.07 -17.62 -33.82
CA ASN A 71 0.04 -18.60 -33.48
C ASN A 71 -0.95 -18.77 -34.62
N LEU A 72 -1.36 -17.68 -35.28
CA LEU A 72 -2.20 -17.74 -36.48
C LEU A 72 -1.52 -18.52 -37.62
N GLN A 73 -0.23 -18.29 -37.85
CA GLN A 73 0.52 -19.03 -38.87
C GLN A 73 0.59 -20.53 -38.57
N ARG A 74 0.71 -20.90 -37.28
CA ARG A 74 0.81 -22.29 -36.83
C ARG A 74 -0.52 -23.02 -36.85
N ASP A 75 -1.55 -22.41 -36.28
CA ASP A 75 -2.82 -23.06 -35.95
C ASP A 75 -3.93 -22.78 -36.98
N GLY A 76 -3.71 -21.81 -37.89
CA GLY A 76 -4.73 -21.29 -38.79
C GLY A 76 -5.79 -20.45 -38.06
N GLY A 77 -6.84 -20.05 -38.78
CA GLY A 77 -7.94 -19.28 -38.21
C GLY A 77 -8.73 -18.50 -39.26
N VAL A 78 -9.92 -18.03 -38.90
CA VAL A 78 -10.81 -17.27 -39.80
C VAL A 78 -10.41 -15.80 -39.97
N ARG A 79 -9.49 -15.29 -39.13
CA ARG A 79 -9.01 -13.90 -39.20
C ARG A 79 -7.59 -13.86 -39.77
N VAL A 80 -7.39 -13.03 -40.78
CA VAL A 80 -6.05 -12.68 -41.25
C VAL A 80 -5.50 -11.57 -40.35
N ASN A 81 -4.45 -11.84 -39.58
CA ASN A 81 -3.67 -10.80 -38.94
C ASN A 81 -2.54 -10.37 -39.88
N PRO A 82 -2.41 -9.06 -40.20
CA PRO A 82 -1.27 -8.58 -40.97
C PRO A 82 0.04 -8.85 -40.22
N ARG A 83 1.13 -9.03 -40.96
CA ARG A 83 2.46 -9.18 -40.37
C ARG A 83 2.77 -7.96 -39.48
N PRO A 84 3.13 -8.17 -38.19
CA PRO A 84 3.48 -7.05 -37.31
C PRO A 84 4.66 -6.26 -37.87
N GLN A 85 4.59 -4.94 -37.75
CA GLN A 85 5.69 -4.03 -38.07
C GLN A 85 6.68 -3.97 -36.90
N LEU A 86 7.90 -3.48 -37.15
CA LEU A 86 8.83 -3.18 -36.06
C LEU A 86 8.26 -2.04 -35.20
N PRO A 87 8.47 -2.08 -33.87
CA PRO A 87 7.95 -1.03 -33.00
C PRO A 87 8.68 0.28 -33.29
N HIS A 88 7.92 1.37 -33.34
CA HIS A 88 8.50 2.71 -33.33
C HIS A 88 8.91 3.04 -31.90
N LEU A 89 10.22 3.11 -31.66
CA LEU A 89 10.76 3.52 -30.37
C LEU A 89 10.85 5.05 -30.29
N PRO A 90 10.60 5.63 -29.10
CA PRO A 90 10.82 7.05 -28.89
C PRO A 90 12.30 7.42 -29.08
N VAL A 91 12.54 8.69 -29.41
CA VAL A 91 13.91 9.23 -29.55
C VAL A 91 14.70 8.96 -28.26
N PRO A 92 15.90 8.37 -28.35
CA PRO A 92 16.72 8.08 -27.17
C PRO A 92 16.94 9.32 -26.30
N ALA A 93 16.67 9.17 -25.00
CA ALA A 93 17.05 10.15 -24.00
C ALA A 93 18.57 10.10 -23.74
N ARG A 94 19.11 11.09 -23.02
CA ARG A 94 20.51 11.07 -22.57
C ARG A 94 20.73 9.92 -21.59
N ASP A 95 21.93 9.34 -21.65
CA ASP A 95 22.35 8.36 -20.66
C ASP A 95 22.51 9.02 -19.29
N VAL A 96 21.98 8.36 -18.27
CA VAL A 96 22.05 8.78 -16.87
C VAL A 96 22.64 7.68 -16.01
N ALA A 97 23.23 8.06 -14.88
CA ALA A 97 23.77 7.09 -13.93
C ALA A 97 22.66 6.15 -13.41
N PRO A 98 22.98 4.89 -13.04
CA PRO A 98 22.00 3.97 -12.44
C PRO A 98 21.52 4.47 -11.07
N GLY A 99 20.28 4.13 -10.70
CA GLY A 99 19.72 4.49 -9.39
C GLY A 99 18.95 5.82 -9.34
N ILE A 100 18.16 6.11 -10.39
CA ILE A 100 17.30 7.31 -10.49
C ILE A 100 16.44 7.50 -9.23
N VAL A 101 15.71 6.47 -8.79
CA VAL A 101 14.81 6.57 -7.62
C VAL A 101 15.58 6.82 -6.30
N PRO A 102 16.65 6.08 -5.96
CA PRO A 102 17.50 6.42 -4.82
C PRO A 102 18.04 7.85 -4.85
N ARG A 103 18.50 8.34 -6.02
CA ARG A 103 18.96 9.73 -6.16
C ARG A 103 17.85 10.74 -5.93
N LEU A 104 16.65 10.48 -6.46
CA LEU A 104 15.46 11.28 -6.19
C LEU A 104 15.17 11.35 -4.68
N ILE A 105 15.18 10.21 -3.98
CA ILE A 105 14.94 10.17 -2.52
C ILE A 105 15.99 10.98 -1.76
N ALA A 106 17.27 10.89 -2.16
CA ALA A 106 18.36 11.67 -1.57
C ALA A 106 18.16 13.18 -1.81
N LEU A 107 17.80 13.57 -3.04
CA LEU A 107 17.48 14.96 -3.37
C LEU A 107 16.32 15.48 -2.51
N VAL A 108 15.20 14.76 -2.46
CA VAL A 108 14.02 15.17 -1.67
C VAL A 108 14.37 15.29 -0.18
N SER A 109 15.18 14.38 0.36
CA SER A 109 15.65 14.46 1.75
C SER A 109 16.44 15.76 1.98
N ARG A 110 17.35 16.11 1.08
CA ARG A 110 18.10 17.38 1.13
C ARG A 110 17.20 18.61 1.01
N LEU A 111 16.23 18.60 0.10
CA LEU A 111 15.26 19.71 -0.07
C LEU A 111 14.49 19.97 1.22
N LYS A 112 14.05 18.90 1.91
CA LYS A 112 13.31 19.01 3.19
C LYS A 112 14.15 19.53 4.35
N THR A 113 15.48 19.47 4.24
CA THR A 113 16.41 20.02 5.24
C THR A 113 16.86 21.45 4.93
N ALA A 114 16.53 22.00 3.77
CA ALA A 114 16.90 23.37 3.40
C ALA A 114 16.24 24.39 4.34
N HIS A 115 16.97 25.42 4.73
CA HIS A 115 16.52 26.40 5.74
C HIS A 115 15.18 27.07 5.37
N GLN A 116 14.96 27.36 4.07
CA GLN A 116 13.76 28.03 3.59
C GLN A 116 12.64 27.06 3.15
N TYR A 117 12.81 25.76 3.38
CA TYR A 117 11.77 24.79 3.06
C TYR A 117 10.52 25.02 3.94
N ASN A 118 9.35 24.94 3.32
CA ASN A 118 8.07 24.98 4.02
C ASN A 118 7.04 24.04 3.37
N GLU A 119 5.90 23.84 4.02
CA GLU A 119 4.87 22.91 3.53
C GLU A 119 4.28 23.34 2.18
N ALA A 120 4.15 24.64 1.91
CA ALA A 120 3.63 25.13 0.62
C ALA A 120 4.56 24.73 -0.55
N ILE A 121 5.88 24.89 -0.37
CA ILE A 121 6.88 24.40 -1.32
C ILE A 121 6.79 22.88 -1.47
N GLY A 122 6.70 22.15 -0.35
CA GLY A 122 6.61 20.70 -0.37
C GLY A 122 5.35 20.17 -1.08
N HIS A 123 4.23 20.87 -0.95
CA HIS A 123 2.99 20.57 -1.67
C HIS A 123 3.10 20.89 -3.16
N ASP A 124 3.67 22.04 -3.54
CA ASP A 124 3.87 22.40 -4.95
C ASP A 124 4.83 21.42 -5.65
N LEU A 125 5.85 20.94 -4.94
CA LEU A 125 6.79 19.92 -5.44
C LEU A 125 6.26 18.48 -5.34
N GLN A 126 5.07 18.26 -4.76
CA GLN A 126 4.48 16.93 -4.54
C GLN A 126 5.37 15.96 -3.73
N ILE A 127 6.18 16.50 -2.82
CA ILE A 127 7.06 15.71 -1.92
C ILE A 127 6.47 15.57 -0.51
N ILE A 128 5.21 15.96 -0.36
CA ILE A 128 4.37 15.71 0.81
C ILE A 128 3.23 14.80 0.34
N GLY A 129 3.17 13.58 0.86
CA GLY A 129 2.08 12.67 0.50
C GLY A 129 0.74 13.14 1.08
N PRO A 130 -0.38 12.65 0.52
CA PRO A 130 -1.70 13.06 0.97
C PRO A 130 -1.92 12.73 2.45
N GLU A 131 -2.75 13.51 3.12
CA GLU A 131 -3.18 13.20 4.48
C GLU A 131 -3.88 11.83 4.50
N GLN A 132 -3.47 10.96 5.41
CA GLN A 132 -4.23 9.75 5.70
C GLN A 132 -5.46 10.15 6.52
N ARG A 133 -6.63 10.12 5.88
CA ARG A 133 -7.91 10.11 6.59
C ARG A 133 -8.26 8.66 6.92
N VAL A 134 -8.10 8.31 8.18
CA VAL A 134 -8.68 7.08 8.74
C VAL A 134 -10.16 7.35 8.99
N THR A 135 -11.03 6.74 8.20
CA THR A 135 -12.49 6.74 8.39
C THR A 135 -12.89 5.38 8.93
N PRO A 136 -13.11 5.25 10.25
CA PRO A 136 -13.29 3.95 10.87
C PRO A 136 -14.76 3.49 10.90
N ASP A 137 -15.69 4.28 10.36
CA ASP A 137 -17.13 4.06 10.46
C ASP A 137 -17.59 2.71 9.86
N ASP A 138 -16.91 2.23 8.82
CA ASP A 138 -17.21 0.95 8.16
C ASP A 138 -16.31 -0.21 8.64
N TRP A 139 -15.47 0.02 9.66
CA TRP A 139 -14.55 -1.02 10.13
C TRP A 139 -15.29 -2.11 10.88
N LYS A 140 -15.03 -3.36 10.52
CA LYS A 140 -15.67 -4.53 11.15
C LYS A 140 -14.65 -5.64 11.35
N PRO A 141 -14.37 -6.04 12.60
CA PRO A 141 -13.42 -7.13 12.82
C PRO A 141 -13.91 -8.42 12.20
N VAL A 142 -13.00 -9.13 11.51
CA VAL A 142 -13.22 -10.50 11.06
C VAL A 142 -12.44 -11.41 12.00
N LEU A 143 -13.18 -12.18 12.79
CA LEU A 143 -12.59 -13.08 13.78
C LEU A 143 -12.34 -14.46 13.16
N ASP A 144 -11.15 -14.99 13.37
CA ASP A 144 -10.78 -16.38 13.11
C ASP A 144 -10.50 -17.08 14.44
N THR A 145 -10.90 -18.33 14.58
CA THR A 145 -10.82 -19.07 15.83
C THR A 145 -10.18 -20.43 15.64
N ARG A 146 -9.33 -20.81 16.59
CA ARG A 146 -8.79 -22.17 16.70
C ARG A 146 -8.70 -22.60 18.17
N SER A 147 -8.55 -23.89 18.40
CA SER A 147 -8.27 -24.44 19.74
C SER A 147 -6.83 -24.88 19.84
N VAL A 148 -6.13 -24.48 20.90
CA VAL A 148 -4.76 -24.89 21.20
C VAL A 148 -4.71 -25.40 22.64
N ALA A 149 -4.32 -26.65 22.84
CA ALA A 149 -4.36 -27.31 24.15
C ALA A 149 -5.74 -27.24 24.86
N GLY A 150 -6.82 -27.17 24.07
CA GLY A 150 -8.19 -27.02 24.57
C GLY A 150 -8.53 -25.61 25.07
N GLN A 151 -7.72 -24.59 24.75
CA GLN A 151 -8.03 -23.18 24.97
C GLN A 151 -8.40 -22.51 23.64
N PRO A 152 -9.44 -21.68 23.60
CA PRO A 152 -9.75 -20.83 22.45
C PRO A 152 -8.64 -19.82 22.18
N VAL A 153 -8.24 -19.72 20.91
CA VAL A 153 -7.36 -18.68 20.38
C VAL A 153 -8.11 -17.93 19.30
N ILE A 154 -8.29 -16.64 19.51
CA ILE A 154 -9.02 -15.72 18.64
C ILE A 154 -8.00 -14.86 17.91
N LYS A 155 -8.14 -14.72 16.59
CA LYS A 155 -7.25 -13.95 15.72
C LYS A 155 -8.05 -12.98 14.85
N TRP A 156 -7.42 -11.87 14.47
CA TRP A 156 -8.04 -10.86 13.62
C TRP A 156 -6.97 -10.07 12.85
N PRO A 157 -7.31 -9.48 11.69
CA PRO A 157 -6.48 -8.45 11.09
C PRO A 157 -6.59 -7.16 11.92
N LYS A 158 -5.46 -6.57 12.35
CA LYS A 158 -5.49 -5.31 13.13
C LYS A 158 -5.84 -4.08 12.27
N GLY A 159 -5.41 -4.06 11.01
CA GLY A 159 -5.58 -2.89 10.14
C GLY A 159 -4.96 -1.63 10.74
N ASP A 160 -5.63 -0.49 10.56
CA ASP A 160 -5.22 0.82 11.11
C ASP A 160 -5.80 1.09 12.51
N ALA A 161 -6.45 0.11 13.16
CA ALA A 161 -6.97 0.24 14.51
C ALA A 161 -5.83 0.17 15.55
N ASP A 162 -5.99 0.88 16.66
CA ASP A 162 -5.00 0.86 17.76
C ASP A 162 -5.10 -0.43 18.58
N ALA A 163 -6.33 -0.90 18.80
CA ALA A 163 -6.65 -2.10 19.56
C ALA A 163 -7.95 -2.75 19.08
N ILE A 164 -8.24 -3.93 19.63
CA ILE A 164 -9.54 -4.58 19.55
C ILE A 164 -10.09 -4.80 20.96
N GLU A 165 -11.40 -4.72 21.09
CA GLU A 165 -12.14 -5.10 22.28
C GLU A 165 -12.92 -6.38 22.01
N ILE A 166 -12.64 -7.43 22.77
CA ILE A 166 -13.23 -8.76 22.59
C ILE A 166 -14.16 -9.06 23.76
N TRP A 167 -15.37 -9.49 23.43
CA TRP A 167 -16.39 -9.94 24.36
C TRP A 167 -16.62 -11.44 24.18
N ALA A 168 -16.78 -12.15 25.30
CA ALA A 168 -17.04 -13.58 25.33
C ALA A 168 -18.33 -13.87 26.11
N ASP A 169 -19.16 -14.75 25.56
CA ASP A 169 -20.23 -15.46 26.28
C ASP A 169 -19.76 -16.89 26.51
N ARG A 170 -19.68 -17.30 27.78
CA ARG A 170 -19.08 -18.58 28.19
C ARG A 170 -20.12 -19.65 28.51
N ASP A 171 -21.37 -19.45 28.11
CA ASP A 171 -22.49 -20.36 28.39
C ASP A 171 -22.76 -20.53 29.90
N ASP A 172 -22.49 -19.47 30.67
CA ASP A 172 -22.68 -19.40 32.12
C ASP A 172 -23.96 -18.64 32.52
N GLY A 173 -24.82 -18.34 31.54
CA GLY A 173 -26.04 -17.57 31.71
C GLY A 173 -25.83 -16.06 31.87
N GLN A 174 -24.59 -15.57 31.79
CA GLN A 174 -24.26 -14.16 32.00
C GLN A 174 -24.18 -13.35 30.70
N GLY A 175 -24.31 -14.01 29.55
CA GLY A 175 -24.20 -13.41 28.23
C GLY A 175 -22.79 -12.91 27.91
N PHE A 176 -22.69 -12.06 26.90
CA PHE A 176 -21.41 -11.47 26.51
C PHE A 176 -20.87 -10.53 27.59
N ARG A 177 -19.61 -10.74 27.97
CA ARG A 177 -18.83 -9.85 28.85
C ARG A 177 -17.47 -9.55 28.25
N LEU A 178 -16.88 -8.42 28.64
CA LEU A 178 -15.53 -8.05 28.23
C LEU A 178 -14.55 -9.16 28.62
N ALA A 179 -13.88 -9.72 27.63
CA ALA A 179 -12.80 -10.70 27.82
C ALA A 179 -11.45 -10.02 27.84
N THR A 180 -11.19 -9.11 26.89
CA THR A 180 -9.94 -8.34 26.83
C THR A 180 -10.06 -7.10 25.94
N ILE A 181 -9.16 -6.15 26.15
CA ILE A 181 -8.79 -5.13 25.16
C ILE A 181 -7.30 -5.32 24.88
N THR A 182 -6.93 -5.50 23.62
CA THR A 182 -5.54 -5.79 23.26
C THR A 182 -5.14 -5.13 21.95
N SER A 183 -3.89 -4.67 21.90
CA SER A 183 -3.23 -4.15 20.70
C SER A 183 -2.53 -5.24 19.88
N GLY A 184 -2.55 -6.50 20.35
CA GLY A 184 -2.02 -7.66 19.63
C GLY A 184 -2.86 -8.02 18.40
N THR A 185 -2.52 -9.15 17.76
CA THR A 185 -3.28 -9.72 16.64
C THR A 185 -3.91 -11.07 16.98
N ASP A 186 -3.68 -11.54 18.21
CA ASP A 186 -4.30 -12.73 18.76
C ASP A 186 -4.59 -12.56 20.26
N TYR A 187 -5.52 -13.39 20.74
CA TYR A 187 -5.90 -13.50 22.13
C TYR A 187 -6.16 -14.97 22.45
N THR A 188 -5.47 -15.49 23.45
CA THR A 188 -5.75 -16.82 24.01
C THR A 188 -6.62 -16.64 25.25
N ASP A 189 -7.82 -17.22 25.25
CA ASP A 189 -8.70 -17.20 26.41
C ASP A 189 -8.27 -18.30 27.39
N THR A 190 -7.70 -17.87 28.52
CA THR A 190 -7.21 -18.75 29.60
C THR A 190 -8.22 -18.95 30.73
N SER A 191 -9.47 -18.53 30.53
CA SER A 191 -10.54 -18.69 31.53
C SER A 191 -10.73 -20.16 31.91
N THR A 192 -11.17 -20.41 33.14
CA THR A 192 -11.39 -21.76 33.65
C THR A 192 -12.38 -22.51 32.77
N ARG A 193 -11.96 -23.69 32.29
CA ARG A 193 -12.78 -24.53 31.40
C ARG A 193 -13.91 -25.20 32.20
N PRO A 194 -15.10 -25.35 31.59
CA PRO A 194 -16.18 -26.11 32.20
C PRO A 194 -15.82 -27.61 32.28
N ALA A 195 -16.36 -28.30 33.28
CA ALA A 195 -16.16 -29.74 33.48
C ALA A 195 -16.87 -30.60 32.42
N SER A 196 -17.99 -30.09 31.88
CA SER A 196 -18.69 -30.63 30.72
C SER A 196 -18.39 -29.80 29.48
N GLY A 197 -18.53 -30.39 28.28
CA GLY A 197 -18.40 -29.62 27.04
C GLY A 197 -19.41 -28.48 26.95
N ALA A 198 -18.94 -27.32 26.53
CA ALA A 198 -19.72 -26.10 26.29
C ALA A 198 -19.28 -25.41 24.98
N VAL A 199 -20.07 -24.43 24.54
CA VAL A 199 -19.73 -23.61 23.36
C VAL A 199 -19.58 -22.16 23.81
N TRP A 200 -18.35 -21.65 23.75
CA TRP A 200 -18.08 -20.24 24.02
C TRP A 200 -18.25 -19.42 22.73
N LYS A 201 -18.89 -18.26 22.85
CA LYS A 201 -19.13 -17.33 21.73
C LYS A 201 -18.28 -16.09 21.90
N TYR A 202 -17.77 -15.54 20.80
CA TYR A 202 -16.98 -14.32 20.81
C TYR A 202 -17.49 -13.33 19.78
N LYS A 203 -17.44 -12.05 20.14
CA LYS A 203 -17.60 -10.93 19.22
C LYS A 203 -16.63 -9.83 19.61
N ALA A 204 -16.34 -8.94 18.67
CA ALA A 204 -15.36 -7.89 18.89
C ALA A 204 -15.69 -6.59 18.17
N ILE A 205 -15.11 -5.49 18.62
CA ILE A 205 -15.17 -4.17 17.97
C ILE A 205 -13.77 -3.54 17.99
N TYR A 206 -13.42 -2.81 16.93
CA TYR A 206 -12.14 -2.10 16.89
C TYR A 206 -12.15 -0.89 17.83
N ARG A 207 -10.96 -0.50 18.27
CA ARG A 207 -10.74 0.75 19.01
C ARG A 207 -9.69 1.60 18.34
N LEU A 208 -9.96 2.91 18.28
CA LEU A 208 -9.04 3.93 17.82
C LEU A 208 -9.02 5.06 18.87
N ARG A 209 -7.83 5.42 19.37
CA ARG A 209 -7.65 6.40 20.47
C ARG A 209 -8.57 6.14 21.65
N ASP A 210 -8.55 4.89 22.12
CA ASP A 210 -9.37 4.42 23.25
C ASP A 210 -10.88 4.64 23.08
N THR A 211 -11.38 4.71 21.85
CA THR A 211 -12.81 4.80 21.55
C THR A 211 -13.21 3.64 20.64
N GLN A 212 -14.38 3.03 20.90
CA GLN A 212 -14.95 2.02 19.99
C GLN A 212 -15.28 2.67 18.66
N VAL A 213 -14.93 2.02 17.56
CA VAL A 213 -15.17 2.52 16.21
C VAL A 213 -15.68 1.41 15.29
N GLY A 214 -16.48 1.81 14.30
CA GLY A 214 -17.05 0.90 13.31
C GLY A 214 -18.16 0.02 13.87
N GLU A 215 -18.24 -1.20 13.36
CA GLU A 215 -19.25 -2.20 13.69
C GLU A 215 -18.68 -3.35 14.50
N TRP A 216 -19.56 -3.98 15.28
CA TRP A 216 -19.28 -5.28 15.88
C TRP A 216 -19.05 -6.35 14.80
N SER A 217 -18.12 -7.26 15.07
CA SER A 217 -17.90 -8.47 14.27
C SER A 217 -19.14 -9.36 14.22
N GLY A 218 -19.15 -10.31 13.28
CA GLY A 218 -19.98 -11.50 13.46
C GLY A 218 -19.59 -12.28 14.72
N GLU A 219 -20.52 -13.07 15.24
CA GLU A 219 -20.25 -13.99 16.35
C GLU A 219 -19.52 -15.23 15.84
N VAL A 220 -18.47 -15.65 16.55
CA VAL A 220 -17.74 -16.91 16.30
C VAL A 220 -17.83 -17.82 17.51
N ASN A 221 -17.91 -19.13 17.27
CA ASN A 221 -18.19 -20.13 18.29
C ASN A 221 -17.03 -21.11 18.42
N VAL A 222 -16.65 -21.46 19.65
CA VAL A 222 -15.58 -22.41 19.94
C VAL A 222 -16.06 -23.41 20.99
N ALA A 223 -15.95 -24.70 20.69
CA ALA A 223 -16.22 -25.75 21.67
C ALA A 223 -15.08 -25.83 22.71
N VAL A 224 -15.43 -25.86 24.00
CA VAL A 224 -14.50 -25.87 25.14
C VAL A 224 -14.97 -26.90 26.16
N GLY A 225 -14.03 -27.68 26.73
CA GLY A 225 -14.36 -28.74 27.68
C GLY A 225 -14.70 -30.06 26.98
N GLY A 226 -14.24 -31.16 27.58
CA GLY A 226 -14.19 -32.50 26.97
C GLY A 226 -12.90 -33.20 27.37
#